data_AF-A0A7V9K6H7-F1
#
_entry.id   AF-A0A7V9K6H7-F1
#
_cell.length_a   1.000
_cell.length_b   1.000
_cell.length_c   1.000
_cell.angle_alpha   90.00
_cell.angle_beta   90.00
_cell.angle_gamma   90.00
#
_symmetry.space_group_name_H-M   'P 1'
#
loop_
_entity.id
_entity.type
_entity.pdbx_description
1 polymer ?
#
loop_
_entity_poly.entity_id
_entity_poly.type
_entity_poly.pdbx_seq_one_letter_code
_entity_poly.pdbx_strand_id
1 'polypeptide(L)'
;MVTDGWGSADIGDAYKLYGPASQFDVAGGVGTVEVPLNGGYGAYLQELSTQDVDMVFDVATDQEASGYRQTVIVAVRSVARSTEYRGKVQLASGGVYVRAEKILGGATTALSSLVKVSGLTHQANTPLRIRMQAVGEGSTTVKLKVWPTSIGEPASWQYSATDSEAQLQAPGAVGVRAQMPGVADNAPVTYSFDNLSVTTAP
;
A
#
# COMPACT_ATOMS: atom_id res chain seq x y z
N MET A 1 4.41 -15.01 -17.37
CA MET A 1 3.04 -14.61 -17.00
C MET A 1 2.60 -15.56 -15.90
N VAL A 2 1.97 -15.05 -14.86
CA VAL A 2 1.29 -15.86 -13.83
C VAL A 2 -0.19 -15.55 -13.98
N THR A 3 -1.03 -16.58 -14.07
CA THR A 3 -2.49 -16.41 -14.08
C THR A 3 -3.06 -16.89 -12.76
N ASP A 4 -4.15 -16.29 -12.31
CA ASP A 4 -4.78 -16.61 -11.03
C ASP A 4 -3.78 -16.51 -9.85
N GLY A 5 -2.86 -15.54 -9.89
CA GLY A 5 -1.96 -15.22 -8.80
C GLY A 5 -0.77 -14.33 -9.17
N TRP A 6 0.04 -14.02 -8.15
CA TRP A 6 1.29 -13.25 -8.31
C TRP A 6 2.57 -14.06 -8.23
N GLY A 7 2.50 -15.35 -7.86
CA GLY A 7 3.69 -16.18 -7.74
C GLY A 7 4.62 -15.73 -6.60
N SER A 8 5.90 -15.52 -6.90
CA SER A 8 6.93 -15.10 -5.93
C SER A 8 7.54 -13.76 -6.32
N ALA A 9 8.08 -13.05 -5.33
CA ALA A 9 8.94 -11.90 -5.60
C ALA A 9 10.21 -12.32 -6.34
N ASP A 10 10.81 -11.40 -7.10
CA ASP A 10 12.07 -11.65 -7.81
C ASP A 10 13.20 -12.07 -6.86
N ILE A 11 13.18 -11.49 -5.65
CA ILE A 11 14.05 -11.84 -4.54
C ILE A 11 13.18 -11.98 -3.29
N GLY A 12 13.19 -13.16 -2.68
CA GLY A 12 12.41 -13.47 -1.49
C GLY A 12 11.34 -14.52 -1.76
N ASP A 13 10.23 -14.41 -1.04
CA ASP A 13 9.25 -15.49 -0.91
C ASP A 13 8.05 -15.37 -1.85
N ALA A 14 7.21 -16.40 -1.81
CA ALA A 14 5.92 -16.41 -2.48
C ALA A 14 4.97 -15.36 -1.89
N TYR A 15 4.22 -14.67 -2.76
CA TYR A 15 3.16 -13.78 -2.32
C TYR A 15 1.99 -14.58 -1.76
N LYS A 16 1.61 -14.29 -0.51
CA LYS A 16 0.35 -14.73 0.04
C LYS A 16 -0.77 -13.78 -0.38
N LEU A 17 -1.69 -14.28 -1.20
CA LEU A 17 -2.85 -13.53 -1.67
C LEU A 17 -3.95 -13.43 -0.60
N TYR A 18 -4.64 -12.31 -0.63
CA TYR A 18 -5.91 -12.09 0.04
C TYR A 18 -6.95 -11.62 -0.96
N GLY A 19 -7.98 -12.43 -1.14
CA GLY A 19 -8.96 -12.28 -2.22
C GLY A 19 -9.00 -13.56 -3.06
N PRO A 20 -9.92 -13.64 -4.02
CA PRO A 20 -9.95 -14.75 -4.97
C PRO A 20 -8.69 -14.69 -5.83
N ALA A 21 -7.97 -15.82 -5.95
CA ALA A 21 -6.74 -15.89 -6.73
C ALA A 21 -6.98 -15.49 -8.21
N SER A 22 -8.17 -15.79 -8.73
CA SER A 22 -8.65 -15.42 -10.07
C SER A 22 -8.88 -13.92 -10.32
N GLN A 23 -8.51 -13.07 -9.36
CA GLN A 23 -8.50 -11.62 -9.52
C GLN A 23 -7.08 -11.08 -9.66
N PHE A 24 -6.07 -11.94 -9.56
CA PHE A 24 -4.67 -11.57 -9.58
C PHE A 24 -4.00 -12.20 -10.79
N ASP A 25 -3.16 -11.44 -11.49
CA ASP A 25 -2.32 -11.95 -12.57
C ASP A 25 -0.97 -11.23 -12.56
N VAL A 26 0.01 -11.77 -13.27
CA VAL A 26 1.27 -11.09 -13.60
C VAL A 26 1.49 -11.15 -15.09
N ALA A 27 1.54 -9.99 -15.73
CA ALA A 27 1.80 -9.86 -17.16
C ALA A 27 2.95 -8.86 -17.38
N GLY A 28 3.97 -9.26 -18.15
CA GLY A 28 5.11 -8.38 -18.44
C GLY A 28 5.91 -7.91 -17.22
N GLY A 29 5.88 -8.67 -16.11
CA GLY A 29 6.52 -8.28 -14.83
C GLY A 29 5.62 -7.47 -13.90
N VAL A 30 4.47 -6.99 -14.38
CA VAL A 30 3.54 -6.18 -13.60
C VAL A 30 2.49 -7.08 -12.95
N GLY A 31 2.35 -6.97 -11.63
CA GLY A 31 1.28 -7.63 -10.88
C GLY A 31 -0.02 -6.82 -10.97
N THR A 32 -1.11 -7.44 -11.38
CA THR A 32 -2.43 -6.81 -11.48
C THR A 32 -3.39 -7.42 -10.47
N VAL A 33 -4.30 -6.60 -9.96
CA VAL A 33 -5.46 -7.07 -9.19
C VAL A 33 -6.72 -6.33 -9.62
N GLU A 34 -7.74 -7.07 -10.06
CA GLU A 34 -9.06 -6.52 -10.37
C GLU A 34 -9.88 -6.45 -9.07
N VAL A 35 -10.35 -5.25 -8.70
CA VAL A 35 -11.07 -5.03 -7.44
C VAL A 35 -12.52 -4.64 -7.74
N PRO A 36 -13.52 -5.43 -7.30
CA PRO A 36 -14.92 -5.12 -7.54
C PRO A 36 -15.42 -4.00 -6.63
N LEU A 37 -16.66 -3.57 -6.87
CA LEU A 37 -17.36 -2.62 -5.98
C LEU A 37 -17.35 -3.15 -4.53
N ASN A 38 -17.01 -2.28 -3.58
CA ASN A 38 -16.89 -2.65 -2.16
C ASN A 38 -15.88 -3.79 -1.90
N GLY A 39 -14.94 -4.01 -2.82
CA GLY A 39 -13.91 -5.04 -2.76
C GLY A 39 -12.65 -4.57 -2.05
N GLY A 40 -11.85 -5.54 -1.59
CA GLY A 40 -10.56 -5.28 -0.96
C GLY A 40 -9.65 -6.50 -1.00
N TYR A 41 -8.62 -6.43 -1.83
CA TYR A 41 -7.71 -7.53 -2.11
C TYR A 41 -6.26 -7.12 -1.89
N GLY A 42 -5.34 -8.06 -1.73
CA GLY A 42 -3.92 -7.74 -1.63
C GLY A 42 -3.00 -8.93 -1.61
N ALA A 43 -1.71 -8.66 -1.52
CA ALA A 43 -0.65 -9.65 -1.55
C ALA A 43 0.45 -9.28 -0.53
N TYR A 44 0.93 -10.30 0.18
CA TYR A 44 1.84 -10.15 1.31
C TYR A 44 3.05 -11.07 1.19
N LEU A 45 4.23 -10.57 1.56
CA LEU A 45 5.41 -11.39 1.81
C LEU A 45 5.38 -11.81 3.28
N GLN A 46 4.67 -12.90 3.58
CA GLN A 46 4.39 -13.31 4.97
C GLN A 46 5.60 -13.93 5.70
N GLU A 47 6.52 -14.52 4.95
CA GLU A 47 7.73 -15.12 5.50
C GLU A 47 8.82 -14.08 5.77
N LEU A 48 8.70 -12.87 5.19
CA LEU A 48 9.54 -11.74 5.57
C LEU A 48 9.13 -11.26 6.96
N SER A 49 10.09 -11.12 7.87
CA SER A 49 9.87 -10.58 9.20
C SER A 49 10.98 -9.59 9.55
N THR A 50 10.65 -8.30 9.52
CA THR A 50 11.63 -7.21 9.69
C THR A 50 11.10 -6.18 10.69
N GLN A 51 11.99 -5.70 11.56
CA GLN A 51 11.69 -4.63 12.52
C GLN A 51 11.58 -3.29 11.79
N ASP A 52 12.69 -2.82 11.25
CA ASP A 52 12.78 -1.51 10.61
C ASP A 52 12.63 -1.68 9.10
N VAL A 53 11.51 -1.22 8.57
CA VAL A 53 11.10 -1.48 7.18
C VAL A 53 11.19 -0.21 6.37
N ASP A 54 11.77 -0.31 5.18
CA ASP A 54 11.66 0.66 4.09
C ASP A 54 11.10 -0.05 2.86
N MET A 55 9.88 0.31 2.46
CA MET A 55 9.17 -0.31 1.35
C MET A 55 8.87 0.74 0.29
N VAL A 56 9.24 0.44 -0.96
CA VAL A 56 8.93 1.25 -2.14
C VAL A 56 8.33 0.38 -3.24
N PHE A 57 7.33 0.91 -3.93
CA PHE A 57 6.73 0.26 -5.11
C PHE A 57 6.01 1.31 -5.96
N ASP A 58 5.70 0.93 -7.20
CA ASP A 58 4.90 1.70 -8.12
C ASP A 58 3.46 1.16 -8.17
N VAL A 59 2.49 2.06 -8.27
CA VAL A 59 1.08 1.72 -8.41
C VAL A 59 0.40 2.57 -9.48
N ALA A 60 -0.47 1.96 -10.27
CA ALA A 60 -1.38 2.63 -11.18
C ALA A 60 -2.78 2.03 -11.06
N THR A 61 -3.80 2.77 -11.49
CA THR A 61 -5.16 2.24 -11.68
C THR A 61 -5.63 2.53 -13.09
N ASP A 62 -6.37 1.62 -13.70
CA ASP A 62 -6.86 1.73 -15.08
C ASP A 62 -8.00 2.75 -15.25
N GLN A 63 -8.63 3.15 -14.15
CA GLN A 63 -9.73 4.11 -14.08
C GLN A 63 -9.42 5.28 -13.14
N GLU A 64 -9.90 6.47 -13.47
CA GLU A 64 -9.85 7.63 -12.56
C GLU A 64 -10.97 7.56 -11.51
N ALA A 65 -10.69 8.06 -10.30
CA ALA A 65 -11.70 8.18 -9.25
C ALA A 65 -12.55 9.45 -9.42
N SER A 66 -13.87 9.33 -9.57
CA SER A 66 -14.80 10.47 -9.71
C SER A 66 -15.82 10.51 -8.58
N GLY A 67 -15.81 11.55 -7.73
CA GLY A 67 -16.77 11.67 -6.62
C GLY A 67 -16.55 10.69 -5.45
N TYR A 68 -15.55 9.81 -5.54
CA TYR A 68 -15.15 8.87 -4.50
C TYR A 68 -13.62 8.77 -4.40
N ARG A 69 -13.10 7.87 -3.55
CA ARG A 69 -11.66 7.63 -3.38
C ARG A 69 -11.30 6.17 -3.57
N GLN A 70 -10.50 5.87 -4.60
CA GLN A 70 -9.78 4.61 -4.73
C GLN A 70 -8.72 4.54 -3.62
N THR A 71 -8.49 3.36 -3.04
CA THR A 71 -7.54 3.23 -1.91
C THR A 71 -6.45 2.21 -2.24
N VAL A 72 -5.20 2.62 -2.04
CA VAL A 72 -4.02 1.75 -1.96
C VAL A 72 -3.56 1.72 -0.52
N ILE A 73 -3.31 0.52 0.00
CA ILE A 73 -2.77 0.30 1.34
C ILE A 73 -1.38 -0.31 1.18
N VAL A 74 -0.44 0.24 1.94
CA VAL A 74 0.92 -0.28 2.10
C VAL A 74 1.06 -0.73 3.54
N ALA A 75 1.16 -2.04 3.78
CA ALA A 75 1.35 -2.58 5.12
C ALA A 75 2.84 -2.74 5.39
N VAL A 76 3.31 -2.07 6.45
CA VAL A 76 4.67 -2.17 6.96
C VAL A 76 4.60 -2.69 8.39
N ARG A 77 5.41 -3.69 8.73
CA ARG A 77 5.37 -4.33 10.06
C ARG A 77 3.96 -4.85 10.39
N SER A 78 3.54 -5.85 9.63
CA SER A 78 2.33 -6.65 9.87
C SER A 78 2.70 -7.84 10.77
N VAL A 79 2.51 -7.69 12.08
CA VAL A 79 2.75 -8.76 13.08
C VAL A 79 1.70 -9.85 12.95
N ALA A 80 0.49 -9.45 12.61
CA ALA A 80 -0.56 -10.32 12.12
C ALA A 80 -1.40 -9.56 11.10
N ARG A 81 -2.17 -10.28 10.30
CA ARG A 81 -3.09 -9.69 9.30
C ARG A 81 -4.06 -8.64 9.89
N SER A 82 -4.47 -8.84 11.14
CA SER A 82 -5.36 -7.94 11.90
C SER A 82 -4.62 -6.95 12.79
N THR A 83 -3.28 -6.92 12.71
CA THR A 83 -2.37 -6.19 13.61
C THR A 83 -1.18 -5.67 12.80
N GLU A 84 -1.31 -4.48 12.22
CA GLU A 84 -0.32 -3.89 11.31
C GLU A 84 -0.22 -2.37 11.46
N TYR A 85 0.99 -1.81 11.26
CA TYR A 85 1.10 -0.43 10.80
C TYR A 85 0.87 -0.42 9.28
N ARG A 86 0.14 0.57 8.78
CA ARG A 86 -0.07 0.68 7.34
C ARG A 86 -0.27 2.12 6.89
N GLY A 87 0.17 2.41 5.68
CA GLY A 87 -0.13 3.64 4.97
C GLY A 87 -1.41 3.45 4.19
N LYS A 88 -2.24 4.48 4.17
CA LYS A 88 -3.43 4.59 3.34
C LYS A 88 -3.22 5.74 2.37
N VAL A 89 -3.13 5.39 1.09
CA VAL A 89 -3.04 6.34 -0.03
C VAL A 89 -4.40 6.34 -0.72
N GLN A 90 -5.05 7.50 -0.76
CA GLN A 90 -6.35 7.69 -1.39
C GLN A 90 -6.19 8.50 -2.68
N LEU A 91 -6.60 7.90 -3.79
CA LEU A 91 -6.59 8.50 -5.12
C LEU A 91 -7.99 9.06 -5.42
N ALA A 92 -8.06 10.34 -5.74
CA ALA A 92 -9.28 11.07 -6.04
C ALA A 92 -9.02 12.05 -7.21
N SER A 93 -10.05 12.39 -7.99
CA SER A 93 -9.93 13.42 -9.03
C SER A 93 -9.37 14.76 -8.51
N GLY A 94 -9.73 15.14 -7.28
CA GLY A 94 -9.27 16.38 -6.63
C GLY A 94 -7.87 16.32 -6.02
N GLY A 95 -7.21 15.16 -6.04
CA GLY A 95 -5.84 14.99 -5.56
C GLY A 95 -5.58 13.67 -4.85
N VAL A 96 -4.31 13.47 -4.48
CA VAL A 96 -3.87 12.31 -3.69
C VAL A 96 -3.76 12.68 -2.22
N TYR A 97 -4.22 11.78 -1.34
CA TYR A 97 -4.21 11.96 0.09
C TYR A 97 -3.52 10.79 0.79
N VAL A 98 -2.76 11.08 1.85
CA VAL A 98 -1.97 10.08 2.57
C VAL A 98 -2.16 10.18 4.08
N ARG A 99 -2.18 9.04 4.75
CA ARG A 99 -2.03 8.92 6.21
C ARG A 99 -1.44 7.57 6.59
N ALA A 100 -0.97 7.44 7.82
CA ALA A 100 -0.73 6.15 8.44
C ALA A 100 -1.87 5.78 9.40
N GLU A 101 -2.07 4.48 9.54
CA GLU A 101 -3.04 3.84 10.42
C GLU A 101 -2.34 2.73 11.19
N LYS A 102 -2.81 2.46 12.41
CA LYS A 102 -2.61 1.17 13.06
C LYS A 102 -3.88 0.35 13.00
N ILE A 103 -3.70 -0.95 12.84
CA ILE A 103 -4.75 -1.95 12.94
C ILE A 103 -4.48 -2.80 14.18
N LEU A 104 -5.51 -3.01 15.01
CA LEU A 104 -5.44 -3.87 16.19
C LEU A 104 -6.70 -4.73 16.25
N GLY A 105 -6.55 -6.05 16.16
CA GLY A 105 -7.68 -6.97 16.09
C GLY A 105 -8.67 -6.65 14.97
N GLY A 106 -8.21 -6.01 13.88
CA GLY A 106 -9.04 -5.55 12.76
C GLY A 106 -9.63 -4.14 12.90
N ALA A 107 -9.56 -3.52 14.08
CA ALA A 107 -9.98 -2.15 14.29
C ALA A 107 -8.96 -1.16 13.72
N THR A 108 -9.42 -0.14 12.99
CA THR A 108 -8.55 0.85 12.35
C THR A 108 -8.50 2.15 13.13
N THR A 109 -7.28 2.61 13.45
CA THR A 109 -7.04 3.90 14.11
C THR A 109 -6.03 4.70 13.28
N ALA A 110 -6.37 5.94 12.92
CA ALA A 110 -5.42 6.83 12.25
C ALA A 110 -4.35 7.30 13.25
N LEU A 111 -3.08 7.33 12.84
CA LEU A 111 -1.99 7.84 13.70
C LEU A 111 -1.97 9.38 13.75
N SER A 112 -2.46 10.03 12.70
CA SER A 112 -2.61 11.49 12.59
C SER A 112 -3.61 11.83 11.48
N SER A 113 -3.83 13.12 11.24
CA SER A 113 -4.75 13.64 10.23
C SER A 113 -4.37 13.20 8.81
N LEU A 114 -5.38 13.16 7.93
CA LEU A 114 -5.18 12.90 6.51
C LEU A 114 -4.51 14.12 5.85
N VAL A 115 -3.42 13.90 5.12
CA VAL A 115 -2.67 14.95 4.43
C VAL A 115 -2.96 14.91 2.93
N LYS A 116 -3.29 16.05 2.32
CA LYS A 116 -3.32 16.19 0.86
C LYS A 116 -1.90 16.43 0.35
N VAL A 117 -1.48 15.65 -0.64
CA VAL A 117 -0.17 15.82 -1.27
C VAL A 117 -0.23 17.00 -2.24
N SER A 118 0.56 18.03 -1.96
CA SER A 118 0.54 19.26 -2.74
C SER A 118 0.95 19.01 -4.20
N GLY A 119 0.16 19.53 -5.14
CA GLY A 119 0.43 19.44 -6.57
C GLY A 119 0.25 18.04 -7.20
N LEU A 120 -0.18 17.04 -6.43
CA LEU A 120 -0.36 15.68 -6.94
C LEU A 120 -1.83 15.37 -7.24
N THR A 121 -2.11 15.04 -8.48
CA THR A 121 -3.40 14.55 -8.98
C THR A 121 -3.30 13.08 -9.37
N HIS A 122 -4.43 12.39 -9.32
CA HIS A 122 -4.57 11.03 -9.83
C HIS A 122 -5.05 11.10 -11.28
N GLN A 123 -4.53 10.19 -12.11
CA GLN A 123 -4.98 9.97 -13.48
C GLN A 123 -4.93 8.47 -13.77
N ALA A 124 -5.87 7.98 -14.59
CA ALA A 124 -5.87 6.61 -15.06
C ALA A 124 -4.57 6.28 -15.81
N ASN A 125 -4.04 5.08 -15.59
CA ASN A 125 -2.83 4.54 -16.21
C ASN A 125 -1.55 5.36 -15.98
N THR A 126 -1.56 6.31 -15.03
CA THR A 126 -0.38 7.10 -14.66
C THR A 126 0.20 6.55 -13.36
N PRO A 127 1.39 5.91 -13.39
CA PRO A 127 1.98 5.30 -12.21
C PRO A 127 2.48 6.35 -11.19
N LEU A 128 2.20 6.07 -9.93
CA LEU A 128 2.71 6.77 -8.76
C LEU A 128 3.66 5.85 -8.00
N ARG A 129 4.80 6.37 -7.55
CA ARG A 129 5.68 5.70 -6.60
C ARG A 129 5.25 6.01 -5.18
N ILE A 130 5.14 4.98 -4.35
CA ILE A 130 4.87 5.08 -2.93
C ILE A 130 6.08 4.57 -2.17
N ARG A 131 6.56 5.32 -1.18
CA ARG A 131 7.55 4.86 -0.21
C ARG A 131 7.01 5.02 1.20
N MET A 132 7.13 3.96 2.00
CA MET A 132 6.73 3.96 3.40
C MET A 132 7.84 3.38 4.27
N GLN A 133 8.07 4.02 5.41
CA GLN A 133 8.99 3.54 6.44
C GLN A 133 8.27 3.30 7.77
N ALA A 134 8.71 2.29 8.51
CA ALA A 134 8.41 2.10 9.93
C ALA A 134 9.72 1.76 10.65
N VAL A 135 10.17 2.66 11.54
CA VAL A 135 11.48 2.58 12.20
C VAL A 135 11.35 2.76 13.71
N GLY A 136 12.04 1.92 14.46
CA GLY A 136 12.15 1.98 15.92
C GLY A 136 11.51 0.79 16.62
N GLU A 137 11.90 0.63 17.88
CA GLU A 137 11.41 -0.38 18.83
C GLU A 137 10.93 0.33 20.10
N GLY A 138 9.77 -0.07 20.64
CA GLY A 138 9.10 0.61 21.76
C GLY A 138 8.43 1.95 21.39
N SER A 139 8.98 2.66 20.40
CA SER A 139 8.38 3.81 19.76
C SER A 139 8.72 3.78 18.27
N THR A 140 7.69 3.65 17.44
CA THR A 140 7.84 3.48 16.00
C THR A 140 7.48 4.76 15.27
N THR A 141 8.40 5.28 14.48
CA THR A 141 8.13 6.38 13.56
C THR A 141 7.74 5.83 12.20
N VAL A 142 6.53 6.21 11.76
CA VAL A 142 5.97 5.85 10.47
C VAL A 142 6.02 7.05 9.54
N LYS A 143 6.62 6.89 8.37
CA LYS A 143 6.73 7.95 7.35
C LYS A 143 6.20 7.46 6.01
N LEU A 144 5.54 8.35 5.26
CA LEU A 144 4.94 8.02 3.97
C LEU A 144 5.10 9.19 3.00
N LYS A 145 5.42 8.86 1.75
CA LYS A 145 5.39 9.81 0.63
C LYS A 145 4.99 9.11 -0.66
N VAL A 146 4.39 9.89 -1.55
CA VAL A 146 3.91 9.45 -2.86
C VAL A 146 4.22 10.53 -3.91
N TRP A 147 4.67 10.12 -5.09
CA TRP A 147 5.04 11.03 -6.18
C TRP A 147 4.90 10.33 -7.54
N PRO A 148 4.74 11.06 -8.66
CA PRO A 148 4.78 10.47 -10.00
C PRO A 148 6.11 9.77 -10.28
N THR A 149 6.10 8.61 -10.93
CA THR A 149 7.34 7.91 -11.30
C THR A 149 8.21 8.69 -12.30
N SER A 150 7.61 9.66 -13.00
CA SER A 150 8.29 10.56 -13.94
C SER A 150 9.11 11.66 -13.27
N ILE A 151 9.01 11.83 -11.95
CA ILE A 151 9.79 12.81 -11.19
C ILE A 151 10.67 12.15 -10.13
N GLY A 152 11.74 12.83 -9.75
CA GLY A 152 12.63 12.39 -8.67
C GLY A 152 11.93 12.32 -7.32
N GLU A 153 12.44 11.45 -6.46
CA GLU A 153 11.93 11.28 -5.09
C GLU A 153 11.96 12.60 -4.30
N PRO A 154 10.84 12.99 -3.66
CA PRO A 154 10.82 14.16 -2.79
C PRO A 154 11.79 14.02 -1.61
N ALA A 155 12.54 15.10 -1.34
CA ALA A 155 13.48 15.17 -0.22
C ALA A 155 12.76 15.10 1.14
N SER A 156 11.61 15.77 1.27
CA SER A 156 10.81 15.78 2.49
C SER A 156 9.75 14.69 2.49
N TRP A 157 9.55 14.07 3.65
CA TRP A 157 8.39 13.21 3.89
C TRP A 157 7.11 14.03 3.91
N GLN A 158 6.06 13.53 3.24
CA GLN A 158 4.76 14.20 3.18
C GLN A 158 3.91 13.90 4.41
N TYR A 159 4.17 12.75 5.07
CA TYR A 159 3.52 12.33 6.29
C TYR A 159 4.55 11.71 7.24
N SER A 160 4.43 12.02 8.52
CA SER A 160 5.20 11.40 9.61
C SER A 160 4.35 11.36 10.88
N ALA A 161 4.34 10.22 11.56
CA ALA A 161 3.71 10.05 12.85
C ALA A 161 4.50 9.05 13.70
N THR A 162 4.32 9.10 15.02
CA THR A 162 4.95 8.16 15.95
C THR A 162 3.88 7.47 16.78
N ASP A 163 4.05 6.18 17.04
CA ASP A 163 3.15 5.39 17.88
C ASP A 163 3.94 4.33 18.65
N SER A 164 3.48 4.01 19.87
CA SER A 164 4.14 3.10 20.81
C SER A 164 3.26 1.90 21.17
N GLU A 165 2.35 1.50 20.28
CA GLU A 165 1.47 0.36 20.50
C GLU A 165 2.28 -0.92 20.69
N ALA A 166 2.16 -1.54 21.86
CA ALA A 166 3.02 -2.66 22.25
C ALA A 166 2.92 -3.85 21.28
N GLN A 167 1.71 -4.13 20.76
CA GLN A 167 1.47 -5.22 19.82
C GLN A 167 2.11 -5.02 18.44
N LEU A 168 2.60 -3.81 18.14
CA LEU A 168 3.21 -3.43 16.86
C LEU A 168 4.71 -3.12 16.98
N GLN A 169 5.33 -3.44 18.12
CA GLN A 169 6.76 -3.24 18.31
C GLN A 169 7.61 -4.45 17.89
N ALA A 170 6.98 -5.58 17.54
CA ALA A 170 7.68 -6.76 17.03
C ALA A 170 7.93 -6.68 15.51
N PRO A 171 8.94 -7.39 14.98
CA PRO A 171 9.14 -7.54 13.54
C PRO A 171 7.89 -8.12 12.87
N GLY A 172 7.64 -7.71 11.63
CA GLY A 172 6.45 -8.16 10.91
C GLY A 172 6.63 -8.20 9.41
N ALA A 173 5.63 -8.80 8.76
CA ALA A 173 5.55 -8.92 7.31
C ALA A 173 5.23 -7.58 6.64
N VAL A 174 5.29 -7.58 5.31
CA VAL A 174 4.95 -6.45 4.46
C VAL A 174 3.99 -6.87 3.37
N GLY A 175 3.27 -5.90 2.80
CA GLY A 175 2.37 -6.19 1.68
C GLY A 175 1.67 -4.97 1.14
N VAL A 176 0.96 -5.19 0.03
CA VAL A 176 0.11 -4.20 -0.62
C VAL A 176 -1.34 -4.66 -0.62
N ARG A 177 -2.28 -3.72 -0.52
CA ARG A 177 -3.71 -3.98 -0.76
C ARG A 177 -4.31 -2.88 -1.63
N ALA A 178 -5.31 -3.26 -2.41
CA ALA A 178 -6.16 -2.37 -3.19
C ALA A 178 -7.60 -2.48 -2.67
N GLN A 179 -8.30 -1.36 -2.57
CA GLN A 179 -9.66 -1.29 -2.05
C GLN A 179 -10.52 -0.28 -2.82
N MET A 180 -11.75 -0.71 -3.12
CA MET A 180 -12.78 0.08 -3.78
C MET A 180 -13.93 0.36 -2.81
N PRO A 181 -14.41 1.61 -2.72
CA PRO A 181 -15.56 1.94 -1.88
C PRO A 181 -16.87 1.47 -2.53
N GLY A 182 -17.90 1.21 -1.73
CA GLY A 182 -19.22 0.80 -2.23
C GLY A 182 -20.03 1.88 -2.96
N VAL A 183 -19.51 3.11 -3.06
CA VAL A 183 -20.13 4.22 -3.79
C VAL A 183 -19.52 4.45 -5.17
N ALA A 184 -18.52 3.65 -5.56
CA ALA A 184 -17.92 3.77 -6.89
C ALA A 184 -18.90 3.34 -7.98
N ASP A 185 -18.83 4.00 -9.13
CA ASP A 185 -19.74 3.81 -10.28
C ASP A 185 -19.04 3.22 -11.52
N ASN A 186 -17.72 3.06 -11.48
CA ASN A 186 -16.88 2.51 -12.54
C ASN A 186 -16.05 1.30 -12.07
N ALA A 187 -16.57 0.54 -11.11
CA ALA A 187 -16.00 -0.75 -10.73
C ALA A 187 -16.36 -1.85 -11.75
N PRO A 188 -15.53 -2.91 -11.91
CA PRO A 188 -14.27 -3.13 -11.21
C PRO A 188 -13.15 -2.20 -11.69
N VAL A 189 -12.14 -2.00 -10.84
CA VAL A 189 -10.93 -1.23 -11.16
C VAL A 189 -9.73 -2.16 -11.05
N THR A 190 -8.88 -2.15 -12.08
CA THR A 190 -7.60 -2.87 -12.06
C THR A 190 -6.53 -1.99 -11.44
N TYR A 191 -5.89 -2.51 -10.41
CA TYR A 191 -4.69 -1.92 -9.81
C TYR A 191 -3.47 -2.68 -10.31
N SER A 192 -2.48 -1.94 -10.80
CA SER A 192 -1.19 -2.48 -11.24
C SER A 192 -0.11 -2.12 -10.23
N PHE A 193 0.73 -3.09 -9.88
CA PHE A 193 1.84 -2.97 -8.95
C PHE A 193 3.12 -3.45 -9.60
N ASP A 194 4.19 -2.68 -9.43
CA ASP A 194 5.50 -2.98 -10.01
C ASP A 194 6.64 -2.41 -9.15
N ASN A 195 7.88 -2.79 -9.44
CA ASN A 195 9.10 -2.25 -8.84
C ASN A 195 9.12 -2.32 -7.30
N LEU A 196 8.57 -3.40 -6.72
CA LEU A 196 8.60 -3.61 -5.27
C LEU A 196 10.04 -3.80 -4.80
N SER A 197 10.45 -2.99 -3.83
CA SER A 197 11.68 -3.16 -3.08
C SER A 197 11.41 -2.98 -1.60
N VAL A 198 11.94 -3.90 -0.80
CA VAL A 198 11.82 -3.90 0.67
C VAL A 198 13.22 -4.07 1.23
N THR A 199 13.67 -3.11 2.03
CA THR A 199 14.97 -3.16 2.69
C THR A 199 14.80 -2.87 4.17
N THR A 200 15.83 -3.20 4.97
CA THR A 200 15.92 -2.68 6.32
C THR A 200 16.08 -1.16 6.25
N ALA A 201 15.26 -0.41 6.98
CA ALA A 201 15.41 1.03 7.06
C ALA A 201 16.69 1.39 7.83
N PRO A 202 17.33 2.53 7.48
CA PRO A 202 18.53 3.01 8.16
C PRO A 202 18.27 3.53 9.58
#